data_AF-A0A067MR34-F1
#
_entry.id   AF-A0A067MR34-F1
#
_cell.length_a   1.000
_cell.length_b   1.000
_cell.length_c   1.000
_cell.angle_alpha   90.00
_cell.angle_beta   90.00
_cell.angle_gamma   90.00
#
_symmetry.space_group_name_H-M   'P 1'
#
loop_
_entity.id
_entity.type
_entity.pdbx_description
1 polymer ?
#
loop_
_entity_poly.entity_id
_entity_poly.type
_entity_poly.pdbx_seq_one_letter_code
_entity_poly.pdbx_strand_id
1 'polypeptide(L)'
;MVARSILESKLSTKSLCLLDELVQSLKEQDAAIGTDTLEESSYAYVEAERVRLDLAAEVLLLEVSRIRAKRNSFSPIDKLPFELLSRIFLIGALEDIEESAPLPSSSISASHVCHRWRQISLSTPSLWTHFRPQIRAEWASRAQGLPQDFLVFPENSKLEEVYYDCELSLRNMRSLRVCLRALRGGRMAPDLSSCMSLPAPKLTFLQLTGEEY
;
A
#
# COMPACT_ATOMS: atom_id res chain seq x y z
N MET A 1 24.04 5.74 4.48
CA MET A 1 25.19 6.28 3.73
C MET A 1 25.93 5.09 3.12
N VAL A 2 25.95 4.94 1.79
CA VAL A 2 26.68 3.82 1.14
C VAL A 2 28.18 4.08 1.31
N ALA A 3 28.92 3.11 1.83
CA ALA A 3 30.36 3.26 2.01
C ALA A 3 31.06 3.39 0.64
N ARG A 4 31.92 4.40 0.47
CA ARG A 4 32.66 4.67 -0.79
C ARG A 4 33.43 3.44 -1.28
N SER A 5 33.97 2.65 -0.35
CA SER A 5 34.64 1.37 -0.63
C SER A 5 33.78 0.35 -1.37
N ILE A 6 32.46 0.33 -1.12
CA ILE A 6 31.53 -0.56 -1.83
C ILE A 6 31.39 -0.12 -3.30
N LEU A 7 31.27 1.18 -3.54
CA LEU A 7 31.18 1.74 -4.90
C LEU A 7 32.44 1.46 -5.70
N GLU A 8 33.62 1.67 -5.11
CA GLU A 8 34.92 1.39 -5.72
C GLU A 8 35.11 -0.09 -6.10
N SER A 9 34.52 -1.01 -5.32
CA SER A 9 34.58 -2.45 -5.61
C SER A 9 33.65 -2.91 -6.75
N LYS A 10 32.66 -2.08 -7.15
CA LYS A 10 31.59 -2.47 -8.08
C LYS A 10 31.49 -1.61 -9.33
N LEU A 11 32.03 -0.39 -9.31
CA LEU A 11 31.95 0.58 -10.39
C LEU A 11 33.32 0.81 -11.01
N SER A 12 33.33 1.12 -12.31
CA SER A 12 34.56 1.53 -13.00
C SER A 12 35.01 2.92 -12.53
N THR A 13 36.31 3.22 -12.65
CA THR A 13 36.85 4.57 -12.34
C THR A 13 36.12 5.67 -13.13
N LYS A 14 35.79 5.41 -14.40
CA LYS A 14 35.00 6.35 -15.21
C LYS A 14 33.61 6.59 -14.63
N SER A 15 32.93 5.55 -14.19
CA SER A 15 31.59 5.66 -13.58
C SER A 15 31.61 6.42 -12.27
N LEU A 16 32.65 6.24 -11.45
CA LEU A 16 32.83 6.99 -10.20
C LEU A 16 33.06 8.48 -10.47
N CYS A 17 33.91 8.80 -11.45
CA CYS A 17 34.16 10.20 -11.87
C CYS A 17 32.87 10.89 -12.31
N LEU A 18 32.11 10.24 -13.20
CA LEU A 18 30.83 10.78 -13.69
C LEU A 18 29.80 10.94 -12.57
N LEU A 19 29.80 10.05 -11.57
CA LEU A 19 28.90 10.17 -10.43
C LEU A 19 29.28 11.36 -9.54
N ASP A 20 30.57 11.53 -9.24
CA ASP A 20 31.07 12.66 -8.47
C ASP A 20 30.79 14.00 -9.21
N GLU A 21 31.00 14.04 -10.53
CA GLU A 21 30.66 15.19 -11.39
C GLU A 21 29.16 15.52 -11.36
N LEU A 22 28.29 14.50 -11.47
CA LEU A 22 26.85 14.69 -11.39
C LEU A 22 26.43 15.25 -10.03
N VAL A 23 26.94 14.67 -8.94
CA VAL A 23 26.62 15.14 -7.57
C VAL A 23 27.07 16.58 -7.38
N GLN A 24 28.24 16.97 -7.89
CA GLN A 24 28.72 18.34 -7.81
C GLN A 24 27.84 19.30 -8.64
N SER A 25 27.49 18.92 -9.87
CA SER A 25 26.63 19.71 -10.74
C SER A 25 25.24 19.96 -10.14
N LEU A 26 24.68 18.99 -9.40
CA LEU A 26 23.36 19.15 -8.77
C LEU A 26 23.38 20.11 -7.57
N LYS A 27 24.57 20.37 -6.99
CA LYS A 27 24.78 21.30 -5.88
C LYS A 27 25.00 22.75 -6.31
N GLU A 28 25.61 22.99 -7.47
CA GLU A 28 26.20 24.30 -7.80
C GLU A 28 25.31 25.27 -8.59
N GLN A 29 24.13 24.86 -9.07
CA GLN A 29 23.24 25.80 -9.79
C GLN A 29 22.45 26.68 -8.82
N ASP A 30 22.49 28.00 -9.09
CA ASP A 30 21.76 29.13 -8.45
C ASP A 30 22.57 30.13 -7.60
N ALA A 31 23.81 30.44 -7.99
CA ALA A 31 24.52 31.65 -7.55
C ALA A 31 24.21 32.89 -8.42
N ALA A 32 23.01 32.99 -9.00
CA ALA A 32 22.62 34.14 -9.80
C ALA A 32 21.17 34.53 -9.48
N ILE A 33 20.99 35.39 -8.48
CA ILE A 33 20.13 36.59 -8.47
C ILE A 33 20.16 37.11 -7.04
N GLY A 34 20.76 38.29 -6.86
CA GLY A 34 20.68 39.02 -5.59
C GLY A 34 19.30 39.63 -5.42
N THR A 35 18.77 39.59 -4.20
CA THR A 35 18.27 40.73 -3.41
C THR A 35 17.78 40.23 -2.05
N ASP A 36 17.90 41.10 -1.06
CA ASP A 36 17.70 40.90 0.38
C ASP A 36 16.42 40.15 0.80
N THR A 37 16.59 38.92 1.26
CA THR A 37 15.77 38.22 2.28
C THR A 37 16.54 36.95 2.67
N LEU A 38 17.47 37.11 3.64
CA LEU A 38 18.53 36.12 3.93
C LEU A 38 18.03 34.75 4.42
N GLU A 39 16.81 34.66 4.97
CA GLU A 39 16.27 33.39 5.49
C GLU A 39 15.37 32.66 4.48
N GLU A 40 14.49 33.38 3.78
CA GLU A 40 13.63 32.79 2.73
C GLU A 40 14.45 32.33 1.51
N SER A 41 15.53 33.04 1.17
CA SER A 41 16.47 32.63 0.10
C SER A 41 17.25 31.36 0.45
N SER A 42 17.60 31.15 1.72
CA SER A 42 18.35 29.97 2.19
C SER A 42 17.49 28.70 2.17
N TYR A 43 16.25 28.76 2.66
CA TYR A 43 15.33 27.63 2.58
C TYR A 43 14.97 27.29 1.13
N ALA A 44 14.68 28.29 0.30
CA ALA A 44 14.36 28.09 -1.11
C ALA A 44 15.51 27.41 -1.88
N TYR A 45 16.76 27.78 -1.57
CA TYR A 45 17.94 27.14 -2.14
C TYR A 45 18.05 25.66 -1.74
N VAL A 46 17.89 25.35 -0.44
CA VAL A 46 17.94 23.96 0.04
C VAL A 46 16.82 23.11 -0.54
N GLU A 47 15.60 23.64 -0.66
CA GLU A 47 14.50 22.90 -1.28
C GLU A 47 14.72 22.70 -2.78
N ALA A 48 15.28 23.68 -3.49
CA ALA A 48 15.66 23.52 -4.90
C ALA A 48 16.73 22.43 -5.09
N GLU A 49 17.78 22.42 -4.23
CA GLU A 49 18.78 21.36 -4.22
C GLU A 49 18.15 19.99 -3.94
N ARG A 50 17.25 19.91 -2.94
CA ARG A 50 16.50 18.69 -2.59
C ARG A 50 15.71 18.16 -3.79
N VAL A 51 14.95 19.01 -4.46
CA VAL A 51 14.15 18.64 -5.65
C VAL A 51 15.05 18.11 -6.76
N ARG A 52 16.20 18.75 -7.03
CA ARG A 52 17.16 18.28 -8.05
C ARG A 52 17.71 16.89 -7.73
N LEU A 53 18.08 16.66 -6.47
CA LEU A 53 18.57 15.36 -6.00
C LEU A 53 17.48 14.29 -6.05
N ASP A 54 16.25 14.62 -5.66
CA ASP A 54 15.10 13.72 -5.72
C ASP A 54 14.85 13.28 -7.18
N LEU A 55 14.85 14.22 -8.13
CA LEU A 55 14.69 13.92 -9.56
C LEU A 55 15.83 13.04 -10.11
N ALA A 56 17.09 13.31 -9.74
CA ALA A 56 18.21 12.47 -10.15
C ALA A 56 18.10 11.05 -9.56
N ALA A 57 17.66 10.93 -8.31
CA ALA A 57 17.40 9.64 -7.67
C ALA A 57 16.27 8.88 -8.37
N GLU A 58 15.18 9.56 -8.78
CA GLU A 58 14.09 8.95 -9.54
C GLU A 58 14.58 8.31 -10.85
N VAL A 59 15.43 9.00 -11.61
CA VAL A 59 16.01 8.47 -12.85
C VAL A 59 16.84 7.21 -12.59
N LEU A 60 17.68 7.22 -11.55
CA LEU A 60 18.48 6.04 -11.19
C LEU A 60 17.60 4.88 -10.69
N LEU A 61 16.56 5.16 -9.92
CA LEU A 61 15.60 4.16 -9.44
C LEU A 61 14.81 3.54 -10.60
N LEU A 62 14.53 4.30 -11.65
CA LEU A 62 13.92 3.78 -12.88
C LEU A 62 14.83 2.76 -13.57
N GLU A 63 16.12 3.06 -13.71
CA GLU A 63 17.09 2.11 -14.27
C GLU A 63 17.26 0.85 -13.41
N VAL A 64 17.30 1.00 -12.09
CA VAL A 64 17.32 -0.13 -11.15
C VAL A 64 16.06 -0.98 -11.34
N SER A 65 14.89 -0.35 -11.47
CA SER A 65 13.61 -1.04 -11.68
C SER A 65 13.58 -1.81 -13.00
N ARG A 66 14.13 -1.23 -14.07
CA ARG A 66 14.26 -1.89 -15.38
C ARG A 66 15.13 -3.15 -15.29
N ILE A 67 16.27 -3.09 -14.61
CA ILE A 67 17.14 -4.26 -14.41
C ILE A 67 16.46 -5.32 -13.53
N ARG A 68 15.74 -4.90 -12.47
CA ARG A 68 14.94 -5.81 -11.64
C ARG A 68 13.86 -6.52 -12.45
N ALA A 69 13.14 -5.81 -13.33
CA ALA A 69 12.15 -6.41 -14.22
C ALA A 69 12.77 -7.47 -15.15
N LYS A 70 13.92 -7.16 -15.78
CA LYS A 70 14.65 -8.12 -16.62
C LYS A 70 15.15 -9.32 -15.82
N ARG A 71 15.57 -9.13 -14.56
CA ARG A 71 15.93 -10.24 -13.68
C ARG A 71 14.70 -11.11 -13.37
N ASN A 72 13.58 -10.49 -13.06
CA ASN A 72 12.35 -11.19 -12.72
C ASN A 72 11.79 -12.03 -13.87
N SER A 73 12.00 -11.63 -15.13
CA SER A 73 11.57 -12.42 -16.30
C SER A 73 12.27 -13.77 -16.44
N PHE A 74 13.37 -14.00 -15.72
CA PHE A 74 13.99 -15.32 -15.65
C PHE A 74 13.37 -16.23 -14.58
N SER A 75 12.50 -15.70 -13.71
CA SER A 75 11.83 -16.47 -12.69
C SER A 75 10.73 -17.36 -13.32
N PRO A 76 10.59 -18.64 -12.92
CA PRO A 76 9.54 -19.51 -13.43
C PRO A 76 8.12 -18.95 -13.25
N ILE A 77 7.86 -18.29 -12.12
CA ILE A 77 6.56 -17.69 -11.83
C ILE A 77 6.23 -16.54 -12.79
N ASP A 78 7.24 -15.89 -13.37
CA ASP A 78 7.03 -14.80 -14.32
C ASP A 78 6.53 -15.31 -15.69
N LYS A 79 6.70 -16.59 -15.98
CA LYS A 79 6.21 -17.21 -17.23
C LYS A 79 4.72 -17.55 -17.20
N LEU A 80 4.08 -17.53 -16.03
CA LEU A 80 2.66 -17.81 -15.90
C LEU A 80 1.83 -16.71 -16.57
N PRO A 81 0.75 -17.02 -17.30
CA PRO A 81 -0.21 -16.03 -17.79
C PRO A 81 -0.82 -15.18 -16.67
N PHE A 82 -1.39 -14.04 -17.05
CA PHE A 82 -2.05 -13.10 -16.14
C PHE A 82 -3.11 -13.81 -15.28
N GLU A 83 -3.92 -14.65 -15.90
CA GLU A 83 -5.08 -15.33 -15.31
C GLU A 83 -4.67 -16.37 -14.26
N LEU A 84 -3.54 -17.06 -14.49
CA LEU A 84 -3.04 -18.03 -13.52
C LEU A 84 -2.45 -17.33 -12.31
N LEU A 85 -1.71 -16.24 -12.53
CA LEU A 85 -1.12 -15.49 -11.43
C LEU A 85 -2.18 -14.76 -10.59
N SER A 86 -3.19 -14.18 -11.23
CA SER A 86 -4.32 -13.57 -10.51
C SER A 86 -5.08 -14.61 -9.69
N ARG A 87 -5.28 -15.83 -10.23
CA ARG A 87 -5.90 -16.93 -9.49
C ARG A 87 -5.07 -17.38 -8.28
N ILE A 88 -3.75 -17.43 -8.40
CA ILE A 88 -2.86 -17.72 -7.27
C ILE A 88 -3.01 -16.66 -6.17
N PHE A 89 -3.00 -15.37 -6.54
CA PHE A 89 -3.18 -14.30 -5.56
C PHE A 89 -4.55 -14.37 -4.88
N LEU A 90 -5.59 -14.78 -5.62
CA LEU A 90 -6.93 -14.90 -5.07
C LEU A 90 -7.03 -15.97 -4.00
N ILE A 91 -6.24 -17.05 -4.07
CA ILE A 91 -6.20 -18.07 -3.01
C ILE A 91 -5.79 -17.42 -1.69
N GLY A 92 -4.68 -16.69 -1.65
CA GLY A 92 -4.24 -16.01 -0.43
C GLY A 92 -5.20 -14.91 0.04
N ALA A 93 -5.85 -14.19 -0.89
CA ALA A 93 -6.86 -13.21 -0.51
C ALA A 93 -8.12 -13.85 0.10
N LEU A 94 -8.50 -15.04 -0.35
CA LEU A 94 -9.61 -15.81 0.25
C LEU A 94 -9.22 -16.35 1.62
N GLU A 95 -7.99 -16.85 1.78
CA GLU A 95 -7.44 -17.27 3.08
C GLU A 95 -7.48 -16.10 4.09
N ASP A 96 -7.06 -14.89 3.71
CA ASP A 96 -7.18 -13.70 4.55
C ASP A 96 -8.63 -13.45 5.03
N ILE A 97 -9.63 -13.69 4.17
CA ILE A 97 -11.05 -13.49 4.49
C ILE A 97 -11.57 -14.61 5.41
N GLU A 98 -11.19 -15.85 5.15
CA GLU A 98 -11.61 -17.04 5.91
C GLU A 98 -11.04 -17.03 7.32
N GLU A 99 -9.76 -16.68 7.45
CA GLU A 99 -9.06 -16.57 8.74
C GLU A 99 -9.41 -15.29 9.50
N SER A 100 -10.28 -14.43 8.93
CA SER A 100 -10.61 -13.13 9.52
C SER A 100 -9.34 -12.31 9.79
N ALA A 101 -8.41 -12.31 8.83
CA ALA A 101 -7.14 -11.61 8.94
C ALA A 101 -7.37 -10.10 9.10
N PRO A 102 -6.58 -9.40 9.94
CA PRO A 102 -6.83 -8.00 10.24
C PRO A 102 -6.61 -7.05 9.05
N LEU A 103 -5.93 -7.49 7.98
CA LEU A 103 -5.69 -6.71 6.77
C LEU A 103 -5.68 -7.68 5.57
N PRO A 104 -5.93 -7.20 4.34
CA PRO A 104 -5.77 -7.99 3.12
C PRO A 104 -4.28 -8.22 2.80
N SER A 105 -3.62 -8.99 3.67
CA SER A 105 -2.17 -9.15 3.71
C SER A 105 -1.61 -9.72 2.41
N SER A 106 -2.32 -10.69 1.82
CA SER A 106 -1.97 -11.34 0.57
C SER A 106 -2.09 -10.38 -0.61
N SER A 107 -3.17 -9.61 -0.69
CA SER A 107 -3.40 -8.62 -1.75
C SER A 107 -2.39 -7.48 -1.69
N ILE A 108 -2.09 -6.98 -0.47
CA ILE A 108 -1.05 -5.97 -0.25
C ILE A 108 0.32 -6.52 -0.65
N SER A 109 0.66 -7.73 -0.19
CA SER A 109 1.94 -8.36 -0.50
C SER A 109 2.12 -8.55 -2.00
N ALA A 110 1.11 -9.10 -2.69
CA ALA A 110 1.12 -9.26 -4.14
C ALA A 110 1.35 -7.91 -4.86
N SER A 111 0.74 -6.83 -4.37
CA SER A 111 0.89 -5.49 -4.97
C SER A 111 2.26 -4.82 -4.79
N HIS A 112 3.13 -5.39 -3.93
CA HIS A 112 4.44 -4.83 -3.58
C HIS A 112 5.65 -5.71 -3.97
N VAL A 113 5.44 -6.87 -4.60
CA VAL A 113 6.55 -7.74 -5.03
C VAL A 113 7.34 -7.15 -6.20
N CYS A 114 6.67 -6.88 -7.32
CA CYS A 114 7.27 -6.26 -8.49
C CYS A 114 6.24 -5.52 -9.34
N HIS A 115 6.69 -4.76 -10.35
CA HIS A 115 5.79 -3.98 -11.22
C HIS A 115 4.68 -4.83 -11.85
N ARG A 116 5.02 -6.01 -12.37
CA ARG A 116 4.04 -6.90 -13.01
C ARG A 116 3.00 -7.42 -12.03
N TRP A 117 3.42 -7.85 -10.84
CA TRP A 117 2.49 -8.32 -9.80
C TRP A 117 1.58 -7.20 -9.31
N ARG A 118 2.12 -5.98 -9.17
CA ARG A 118 1.33 -4.79 -8.87
C ARG A 118 0.27 -4.53 -9.94
N GLN A 119 0.64 -4.54 -11.22
CA GLN A 119 -0.31 -4.36 -12.32
C GLN A 119 -1.43 -5.42 -12.27
N ILE A 120 -1.07 -6.69 -12.07
CA ILE A 120 -2.05 -7.79 -11.97
C ILE A 120 -2.96 -7.59 -10.75
N SER A 121 -2.38 -7.31 -9.59
CA SER A 121 -3.10 -7.13 -8.34
C SER A 121 -4.08 -5.94 -8.40
N LEU A 122 -3.67 -4.81 -8.97
CA LEU A 122 -4.54 -3.63 -9.13
C LEU A 122 -5.59 -3.81 -10.23
N SER A 123 -5.31 -4.65 -11.24
CA SER A 123 -6.26 -4.98 -12.31
C SER A 123 -7.18 -6.15 -11.96
N THR A 124 -7.08 -6.69 -10.74
CA THR A 124 -7.92 -7.81 -10.26
C THR A 124 -8.73 -7.34 -9.05
N PRO A 125 -9.90 -6.72 -9.25
CA PRO A 125 -10.67 -6.11 -8.17
C PRO A 125 -11.11 -7.10 -7.08
N SER A 126 -11.27 -8.38 -7.43
CA SER A 126 -11.65 -9.44 -6.48
C SER A 126 -10.61 -9.69 -5.38
N LEU A 127 -9.37 -9.22 -5.53
CA LEU A 127 -8.36 -9.27 -4.47
C LEU A 127 -8.63 -8.25 -3.35
N TRP A 128 -9.43 -7.23 -3.63
CA TRP A 128 -9.62 -6.07 -2.74
C TRP A 128 -11.00 -6.06 -2.09
N THR A 129 -11.70 -7.21 -2.06
CA THR A 129 -13.03 -7.29 -1.42
C THR A 129 -12.96 -7.39 0.09
N HIS A 130 -11.83 -7.80 0.67
CA HIS A 130 -11.65 -7.85 2.13
C HIS A 130 -11.54 -6.44 2.71
N PHE A 131 -12.56 -6.04 3.46
CA PHE A 131 -12.75 -4.68 3.91
C PHE A 131 -12.88 -4.58 5.43
N ARG A 132 -12.29 -3.51 5.97
CA ARG A 132 -12.45 -3.09 7.35
C ARG A 132 -12.64 -1.58 7.36
N PRO A 133 -13.51 -1.02 8.21
CA PRO A 133 -13.71 0.43 8.27
C PRO A 133 -12.40 1.21 8.47
N GLN A 134 -11.44 0.65 9.23
CA GLN A 134 -10.15 1.28 9.52
C GLN A 134 -9.13 1.21 8.38
N ILE A 135 -9.45 0.53 7.27
CA ILE A 135 -8.58 0.42 6.11
C ILE A 135 -8.66 1.73 5.29
N ARG A 136 -7.53 2.12 4.67
CA ARG A 136 -7.45 3.27 3.76
C ARG A 136 -8.50 3.16 2.65
N ALA A 137 -9.27 4.23 2.42
CA ALA A 137 -10.29 4.31 1.36
C ALA A 137 -9.76 3.93 -0.03
N GLU A 138 -8.49 4.20 -0.29
CA GLU A 138 -7.77 3.81 -1.52
C GLU A 138 -7.76 2.30 -1.78
N TRP A 139 -7.90 1.45 -0.77
CA TRP A 139 -7.95 0.00 -0.96
C TRP A 139 -9.38 -0.45 -1.29
N ALA A 140 -10.39 0.18 -0.67
CA ALA A 140 -11.78 -0.07 -0.96
C ALA A 140 -12.12 0.28 -2.42
N SER A 141 -11.55 1.38 -2.94
CA SER A 141 -11.75 1.78 -4.34
C SER A 141 -11.19 0.75 -5.34
N ARG A 142 -10.17 -0.03 -4.97
CA ARG A 142 -9.61 -1.09 -5.82
C ARG A 142 -10.58 -2.26 -6.04
N ALA A 143 -11.58 -2.43 -5.18
CA ALA A 143 -12.64 -3.42 -5.40
C ALA A 143 -13.56 -3.06 -6.57
N GLN A 144 -13.49 -1.83 -7.11
CA GLN A 144 -14.25 -1.37 -8.29
C GLN A 144 -15.76 -1.65 -8.19
N GLY A 145 -16.34 -1.47 -6.99
CA GLY A 145 -17.76 -1.70 -6.76
C GLY A 145 -18.18 -3.18 -6.64
N LEU A 146 -17.23 -4.12 -6.58
CA LEU A 146 -17.54 -5.50 -6.23
C LEU A 146 -18.05 -5.61 -4.78
N PRO A 147 -18.94 -6.57 -4.49
CA PRO A 147 -19.40 -6.80 -3.12
C PRO A 147 -18.27 -7.14 -2.16
N GLN A 148 -18.24 -6.49 -1.00
CA GLN A 148 -17.13 -6.56 -0.05
C GLN A 148 -17.41 -7.49 1.14
N ASP A 149 -16.33 -8.11 1.65
CA ASP A 149 -16.33 -8.90 2.87
C ASP A 149 -15.92 -8.02 4.04
N PHE A 150 -16.88 -7.72 4.91
CA PHE A 150 -16.66 -6.87 6.05
C PHE A 150 -16.14 -7.66 7.23
N LEU A 151 -15.07 -7.15 7.83
CA LEU A 151 -14.52 -7.67 9.07
C LEU A 151 -14.50 -6.58 10.15
N VAL A 152 -15.28 -6.79 11.20
CA VAL A 152 -15.44 -5.87 12.32
C VAL A 152 -14.77 -6.46 13.56
N PHE A 153 -13.82 -5.72 14.11
CA PHE A 153 -13.26 -5.98 15.43
C PHE A 153 -13.69 -4.85 16.35
N PRO A 154 -14.55 -5.13 17.33
CA PRO A 154 -15.08 -4.12 18.22
C PRO A 154 -14.13 -3.89 19.39
N GLU A 155 -12.94 -3.38 19.11
CA GLU A 155 -11.94 -3.16 20.14
C GLU A 155 -11.76 -1.69 20.54
N ASN A 156 -12.36 -0.71 19.85
CA ASN A 156 -12.20 0.70 20.23
C ASN A 156 -13.46 1.53 19.97
N SER A 157 -13.93 2.22 21.02
CA SER A 157 -15.07 3.15 21.05
C SER A 157 -14.85 4.46 20.26
N LYS A 158 -14.00 4.45 19.23
CA LYS A 158 -13.83 5.55 18.27
C LYS A 158 -14.25 5.11 16.86
N LEU A 159 -15.25 4.23 16.77
CA LEU A 159 -15.83 3.86 15.48
C LEU A 159 -16.45 5.10 14.80
N GLU A 160 -17.06 6.02 15.54
CA GLU A 160 -17.88 7.12 14.98
C GLU A 160 -17.18 8.05 13.97
N GLU A 161 -15.88 8.32 14.08
CA GLU A 161 -15.16 9.20 13.12
C GLU A 161 -14.83 8.51 11.78
N VAL A 162 -14.84 7.18 11.72
CA VAL A 162 -14.37 6.40 10.55
C VAL A 162 -15.50 6.03 9.58
N TYR A 163 -16.77 6.14 10.00
CA TYR A 163 -17.91 5.62 9.21
C TYR A 163 -18.31 6.47 8.00
N TYR A 164 -18.03 7.78 8.01
CA TYR A 164 -18.47 8.67 6.93
C TYR A 164 -17.91 8.27 5.56
N ASP A 165 -16.78 7.56 5.51
CA ASP A 165 -16.11 7.18 4.26
C ASP A 165 -16.40 5.72 3.82
N CYS A 166 -17.26 4.99 4.53
CA CYS A 166 -17.53 3.58 4.21
C CYS A 166 -19.02 3.24 3.97
N GLU A 167 -19.93 4.21 3.95
CA GLU A 167 -21.37 3.98 3.71
C GLU A 167 -21.63 3.24 2.38
N LEU A 168 -20.95 3.64 1.30
CA LEU A 168 -21.06 3.00 -0.01
C LEU A 168 -20.58 1.55 0.02
N SER A 169 -19.50 1.28 0.74
CA SER A 169 -18.98 -0.07 0.96
C SER A 169 -19.98 -0.90 1.77
N LEU A 170 -20.60 -0.33 2.82
CA LEU A 170 -21.57 -1.01 3.69
C LEU A 170 -22.82 -1.44 2.93
N ARG A 171 -23.34 -0.58 2.02
CA ARG A 171 -24.46 -0.93 1.13
C ARG A 171 -24.14 -2.05 0.14
N ASN A 172 -22.85 -2.24 -0.15
CA ASN A 172 -22.35 -3.26 -1.06
C ASN A 172 -21.73 -4.46 -0.31
N MET A 173 -22.08 -4.65 0.96
CA MET A 173 -21.59 -5.75 1.78
C MET A 173 -22.16 -7.10 1.30
N ARG A 174 -21.25 -8.06 1.07
CA ARG A 174 -21.57 -9.47 0.74
C ARG A 174 -21.50 -10.37 1.96
N SER A 175 -20.57 -10.08 2.85
CA SER A 175 -20.25 -10.90 4.02
C SER A 175 -20.02 -9.97 5.20
N LEU A 176 -20.50 -10.34 6.38
CA LEU A 176 -20.18 -9.66 7.63
C LEU A 176 -19.61 -10.66 8.63
N ARG A 177 -18.35 -10.48 9.01
CA ARG A 177 -17.70 -11.20 10.10
C ARG A 177 -17.47 -10.24 11.27
N VAL A 178 -17.99 -10.60 12.43
CA VAL A 178 -17.74 -9.89 13.68
C VAL A 178 -16.91 -10.78 14.57
N CYS A 179 -15.70 -10.36 14.88
CA CYS A 179 -14.78 -11.08 15.75
C CYS A 179 -14.75 -10.44 17.14
N LEU A 180 -15.48 -11.05 18.07
CA LEU A 180 -15.50 -10.67 19.49
C LEU A 180 -14.28 -11.27 20.17
N ARG A 181 -13.23 -10.47 20.34
CA ARG A 181 -12.15 -10.84 21.26
C ARG A 181 -12.64 -10.71 22.69
N ALA A 182 -12.17 -11.58 23.59
CA ALA A 182 -12.56 -11.51 25.00
C ALA A 182 -12.26 -10.11 25.52
N LEU A 183 -13.33 -9.37 25.85
CA LEU A 183 -13.23 -8.05 26.45
C LEU A 183 -12.58 -8.23 27.82
N ARG A 184 -11.25 -8.07 27.91
CA ARG A 184 -10.58 -7.97 29.21
C ARG A 184 -11.16 -6.76 29.94
N GLY A 185 -11.94 -7.04 30.98
CA GLY A 185 -12.49 -6.07 31.91
C GLY A 185 -13.82 -5.46 31.45
N GLY A 186 -14.93 -6.19 31.68
CA GLY A 186 -16.29 -5.65 31.87
C GLY A 186 -16.81 -4.63 30.84
N ARG A 187 -16.20 -4.57 29.65
CA ARG A 187 -16.53 -3.54 28.65
C ARG A 187 -17.89 -3.88 28.04
N MET A 188 -18.67 -2.85 27.73
CA MET A 188 -19.95 -2.99 27.06
C MET A 188 -19.80 -3.79 25.76
N ALA A 189 -20.88 -4.49 25.40
CA ALA A 189 -20.99 -5.14 24.11
C ALA A 189 -20.64 -4.16 22.97
N PRO A 190 -20.04 -4.65 21.88
CA PRO A 190 -19.79 -3.86 20.69
C PRO A 190 -21.02 -3.08 20.24
N ASP A 191 -20.87 -1.78 19.96
CA ASP A 191 -21.88 -1.07 19.18
C ASP A 191 -21.72 -1.42 17.70
N LEU A 192 -22.63 -2.24 17.19
CA LEU A 192 -22.71 -2.64 15.78
C LEU A 192 -23.78 -1.83 15.02
N SER A 193 -24.44 -0.88 15.68
CA SER A 193 -25.59 -0.16 15.13
C SER A 193 -25.27 0.49 13.78
N SER A 194 -24.09 1.07 13.63
CA SER A 194 -23.64 1.71 12.38
C SER A 194 -23.46 0.74 11.20
N CYS A 195 -23.11 -0.52 11.45
CA CYS A 195 -23.03 -1.54 10.40
C CYS A 195 -24.40 -2.15 10.07
N MET A 196 -25.34 -2.09 11.02
CA MET A 196 -26.66 -2.72 10.92
C MET A 196 -27.78 -1.76 10.50
N SER A 197 -27.50 -0.45 10.47
CA SER A 197 -28.47 0.59 10.12
C SER A 197 -28.68 0.79 8.62
N LEU A 198 -27.77 0.27 7.79
CA LEU A 198 -27.82 0.41 6.33
C LEU A 198 -28.36 -0.86 5.67
N PRO A 199 -29.08 -0.74 4.53
CA PRO A 199 -29.55 -1.90 3.80
C PRO A 199 -28.37 -2.67 3.19
N ALA A 200 -28.31 -3.98 3.44
CA ALA A 200 -27.29 -4.88 2.90
C ALA A 200 -27.91 -5.92 1.94
N PRO A 201 -28.39 -5.51 0.75
CA PRO A 201 -29.16 -6.38 -0.15
C PRO A 201 -28.35 -7.53 -0.75
N LYS A 202 -27.01 -7.45 -0.70
CA LYS A 202 -26.10 -8.47 -1.24
C LYS A 202 -25.51 -9.38 -0.16
N LEU A 203 -25.93 -9.23 1.09
CA LEU A 203 -25.44 -10.01 2.21
C LEU A 203 -25.86 -11.48 2.05
N THR A 204 -24.88 -12.36 1.86
CA THR A 204 -25.09 -13.82 1.76
C THR A 204 -24.48 -14.59 2.92
N PHE A 205 -23.62 -13.95 3.70
CA PHE A 205 -22.90 -14.59 4.81
C PHE A 205 -22.82 -13.67 6.02
N LEU A 206 -23.14 -14.19 7.20
CA LEU A 206 -23.02 -13.51 8.49
C LEU A 206 -22.40 -14.48 9.49
N GLN A 207 -21.33 -14.06 10.15
CA GLN A 207 -20.68 -14.85 11.19
C GLN A 207 -20.32 -13.98 12.37
N LEU A 208 -20.70 -14.44 13.55
CA LEU A 208 -20.32 -13.87 14.83
C LEU A 208 -19.39 -14.89 15.49
N THR A 209 -18.10 -14.56 15.61
CA THR A 209 -17.15 -15.37 16.37
C THR A 209 -16.91 -14.71 17.71
N GLY A 210 -16.91 -15.49 18.78
CA GLY A 210 -16.44 -15.08 20.11
C GLY A 210 -15.41 -16.05 20.62
N GLU A 211 -14.54 -15.60 21.53
CA GLU A 211 -13.70 -16.55 22.28
C GLU A 211 -14.60 -17.44 23.13
N GLU A 212 -14.58 -18.74 22.85
CA GLU A 212 -15.11 -19.76 23.75
C GLU A 212 -14.22 -19.77 25.01
N TYR A 213 -14.85 -19.56 26.17
CA TYR A 213 -14.21 -19.66 27.48
C TYR A 213 -13.80 -21.09 27.80
#